data_AF-A0A094D4L8-F1
#
_entry.id   AF-A0A094D4L8-F1
#
_cell.length_a   1.000
_cell.length_b   1.000
_cell.length_c   1.000
_cell.angle_alpha   90.00
_cell.angle_beta   90.00
_cell.angle_gamma   90.00
#
_symmetry.space_group_name_H-M   'P 1'
#
loop_
_entity.id
_entity.type
_entity.pdbx_description
1 polymer ?
#
loop_
_entity_poly.entity_id
_entity_poly.type
_entity_poly.pdbx_seq_one_letter_code
_entity_poly.pdbx_strand_id
1 'polypeptide(L)'
;MRLSGYLVGASIVSLAAAITGFDEECAPYSFHSTGYDDEIPFPYFNSTEETALFIRCAETTYECDPAIHGSAWFMIDSKTEAVPEDCYKEVYGLHPYDNYTGPISMPGLTELSGCGISGTYEYVGDTYEQVAVYPSNVTSVDLPDVVSIQSGIVIDNANSITSLNVPELRDLVHLILNFTGGPPINLTFPRLYNVYAIEIYGEIDTLDFHSLNKTSTTIFVNSTGNLDCDAFAKSVVNTTSYYLEETGVSCTSKMGTVNLTHVEPPIPEVTSGAFKIQGGFLTMTALLGYILAL
;
A
#
# COMPACT_ATOMS: atom_id res chain seq x y z
N MET A 1 -30.00 48.39 33.84
CA MET A 1 -28.87 47.49 33.45
C MET A 1 -28.86 46.28 34.37
N ARG A 2 -29.36 45.13 33.90
CA ARG A 2 -28.93 43.78 34.33
C ARG A 2 -29.21 42.83 33.16
N LEU A 3 -28.14 42.33 32.54
CA LEU A 3 -28.13 41.35 31.45
C LEU A 3 -28.68 40.01 31.97
N SER A 4 -29.68 39.43 31.30
CA SER A 4 -29.56 38.39 30.26
C SER A 4 -28.96 37.08 30.79
N GLY A 5 -29.83 36.19 31.25
CA GLY A 5 -29.51 34.78 31.48
C GLY A 5 -29.75 33.98 30.21
N TYR A 6 -28.70 33.80 29.40
CA TYR A 6 -28.67 32.74 28.39
C TYR A 6 -28.16 31.47 29.07
N LEU A 7 -29.09 30.55 29.35
CA LEU A 7 -28.75 29.15 29.62
C LEU A 7 -28.28 28.53 28.31
N VAL A 8 -26.96 28.37 28.16
CA VAL A 8 -26.39 27.47 27.16
C VAL A 8 -26.66 26.06 27.67
N GLY A 9 -27.72 25.45 27.15
CA GLY A 9 -27.92 24.01 27.26
C GLY A 9 -26.87 23.33 26.41
N ALA A 10 -25.73 22.99 27.01
CA ALA A 10 -24.82 22.02 26.45
C ALA A 10 -25.51 20.65 26.55
N SER A 11 -26.21 20.26 25.48
CA SER A 11 -26.58 18.86 25.26
C SER A 11 -25.28 18.08 25.04
N ILE A 12 -24.68 17.62 26.13
CA ILE A 12 -23.82 16.44 26.11
C ILE A 12 -24.76 15.29 25.76
N VAL A 13 -24.88 15.02 24.46
CA VAL A 13 -25.37 13.72 24.01
C VAL A 13 -24.28 12.76 24.49
N SER A 14 -24.49 12.15 25.66
CA SER A 14 -23.79 10.92 26.01
C SER A 14 -24.24 9.88 24.99
N LEU A 15 -23.56 9.86 23.85
CA LEU A 15 -23.61 8.77 22.90
C LEU A 15 -22.81 7.65 23.57
N ALA A 16 -23.43 6.98 24.55
CA ALA A 16 -23.09 5.61 24.83
C ALA A 16 -23.59 4.82 23.62
N ALA A 17 -22.87 4.92 22.50
CA ALA A 17 -22.97 3.92 21.46
C ALA A 17 -22.64 2.61 22.18
N ALA A 18 -23.59 1.68 22.20
CA ALA A 18 -23.33 0.36 22.75
C ALA A 18 -22.37 -0.31 21.78
N ILE A 19 -21.06 -0.13 22.01
CA ILE A 19 -20.03 -0.74 21.19
C ILE A 19 -20.21 -2.26 21.32
N THR A 20 -20.26 -2.95 20.19
CA THR A 20 -20.42 -4.41 20.20
C THR A 20 -19.19 -5.02 20.88
N GLY A 21 -19.44 -5.93 21.82
CA GLY A 21 -18.37 -6.65 22.50
C GLY A 21 -17.50 -7.41 21.51
N PHE A 22 -16.24 -7.63 21.89
CA PHE A 22 -15.29 -8.33 21.04
C PHE A 22 -15.72 -9.77 20.73
N ASP A 23 -15.50 -10.20 19.48
CA ASP A 23 -15.69 -11.58 19.05
C ASP A 23 -14.35 -12.33 19.18
N GLU A 24 -14.31 -13.35 20.04
CA GLU A 24 -13.10 -14.14 20.28
C GLU A 24 -12.63 -14.88 19.01
N GLU A 25 -13.48 -15.09 18.01
CA GLU A 25 -13.05 -15.63 16.70
C GLU A 25 -12.11 -14.68 15.93
N CYS A 26 -12.16 -13.39 16.26
CA CYS A 26 -11.29 -12.35 15.70
C CYS A 26 -10.06 -12.07 16.57
N ALA A 27 -9.90 -12.79 17.68
CA ALA A 27 -8.77 -12.64 18.59
C ALA A 27 -7.45 -12.99 17.89
N PRO A 28 -6.39 -12.18 18.06
CA PRO A 28 -5.05 -12.60 17.70
C PRO A 28 -4.70 -13.87 18.48
N TYR A 29 -4.08 -14.86 17.83
CA TYR A 29 -3.81 -16.20 18.37
C TYR A 29 -2.96 -16.19 19.67
N SER A 30 -2.35 -15.06 19.99
CA SER A 30 -1.60 -14.81 21.23
C SER A 30 -2.44 -14.91 22.51
N PHE A 31 -3.78 -14.93 22.45
CA PHE A 31 -4.62 -15.15 23.64
C PHE A 31 -4.72 -16.61 24.12
N HIS A 32 -4.22 -17.59 23.34
CA HIS A 32 -4.33 -19.03 23.69
C HIS A 32 -3.03 -19.75 24.04
N SER A 33 -1.86 -19.08 24.06
CA SER A 33 -0.58 -19.72 24.37
C SER A 33 0.06 -19.18 25.66
N THR A 34 0.12 -20.01 26.70
CA THR A 34 1.00 -19.80 27.87
C THR A 34 2.42 -20.33 27.61
N GLY A 35 2.96 -20.12 26.41
CA GLY A 35 4.25 -20.67 25.99
C GLY A 35 4.99 -19.70 25.09
N TYR A 36 6.21 -19.36 25.50
CA TYR A 36 7.23 -18.71 24.70
C TYR A 36 7.45 -19.50 23.40
N ASP A 37 6.87 -19.06 22.30
CA ASP A 37 7.36 -19.26 20.94
C ASP A 37 6.87 -18.05 20.12
N ASP A 38 7.81 -17.37 19.47
CA ASP A 38 7.60 -16.20 18.62
C ASP A 38 6.78 -16.57 17.37
N GLU A 39 5.45 -16.58 17.45
CA GLU A 39 4.61 -16.84 16.27
C GLU A 39 3.47 -15.80 16.12
N ILE A 40 3.59 -15.08 15.00
CA ILE A 40 2.75 -14.07 14.34
C ILE A 40 1.30 -13.94 14.86
N PRO A 41 0.87 -12.76 15.36
CA PRO A 41 -0.35 -12.61 16.14
C PRO A 41 -1.59 -12.26 15.27
N PHE A 42 -1.93 -13.03 14.23
CA PHE A 42 -3.12 -12.71 13.42
C PHE A 42 -3.88 -13.95 12.94
N PRO A 43 -5.22 -13.90 12.76
CA PRO A 43 -6.02 -14.97 12.21
C PRO A 43 -5.43 -15.43 10.87
N TYR A 44 -4.90 -16.64 10.91
CA TYR A 44 -4.30 -17.31 9.76
C TYR A 44 -5.38 -17.59 8.72
N PHE A 45 -5.06 -17.33 7.45
CA PHE A 45 -5.94 -17.70 6.34
C PHE A 45 -5.55 -19.10 5.84
N ASN A 46 -6.31 -20.11 6.23
CA ASN A 46 -5.99 -21.51 5.92
C ASN A 46 -6.95 -22.12 4.89
N SER A 47 -8.13 -21.54 4.71
CA SER A 47 -9.08 -22.02 3.71
C SER A 47 -9.99 -20.92 3.17
N THR A 48 -10.55 -21.16 1.99
CA THR A 48 -11.60 -20.29 1.41
C THR A 48 -12.86 -20.20 2.27
N GLU A 49 -13.08 -21.14 3.20
CA GLU A 49 -14.21 -21.09 4.15
C GLU A 49 -14.00 -19.99 5.20
N GLU A 50 -12.75 -19.63 5.49
CA GLU A 50 -12.38 -18.59 6.45
C GLU A 50 -12.35 -17.18 5.84
N THR A 51 -12.52 -17.05 4.52
CA THR A 51 -12.51 -15.75 3.82
C THR A 51 -13.47 -14.76 4.46
N ALA A 52 -14.72 -15.17 4.71
CA ALA A 52 -15.74 -14.30 5.29
C ALA A 52 -15.40 -13.90 6.73
N LEU A 53 -14.82 -14.82 7.51
CA LEU A 53 -14.37 -14.54 8.87
C LEU A 53 -13.21 -13.54 8.86
N PHE A 54 -12.20 -13.79 8.03
CA PHE A 54 -11.04 -12.89 7.90
C PHE A 54 -11.47 -11.48 7.53
N ILE A 55 -12.32 -11.32 6.50
CA ILE A 55 -12.83 -10.01 6.08
C ILE A 55 -13.62 -9.35 7.21
N ARG A 56 -14.50 -10.10 7.90
CA ARG A 56 -15.28 -9.57 9.04
C ARG A 56 -14.33 -9.02 10.10
N CYS A 57 -13.36 -9.80 10.54
CA CYS A 57 -12.41 -9.40 11.58
C CYS A 57 -11.55 -8.21 11.12
N ALA A 58 -11.01 -8.27 9.90
CA ALA A 58 -10.18 -7.21 9.35
C ALA A 58 -10.93 -5.88 9.17
N GLU A 59 -12.23 -5.92 8.90
CA GLU A 59 -13.02 -4.71 8.67
C GLU A 59 -13.70 -4.15 9.91
N THR A 60 -13.78 -4.93 11.00
CA THR A 60 -14.57 -4.54 12.18
C THR A 60 -13.83 -4.63 13.51
N THR A 61 -12.60 -5.15 13.59
CA THR A 61 -11.86 -5.12 14.86
C THR A 61 -11.20 -3.77 15.10
N TYR A 62 -11.43 -3.23 16.29
CA TYR A 62 -10.80 -2.01 16.78
C TYR A 62 -10.20 -2.23 18.16
N GLU A 63 -9.03 -1.63 18.41
CA GLU A 63 -8.45 -1.48 19.74
C GLU A 63 -8.72 -0.06 20.26
N CYS A 64 -9.19 0.07 21.49
CA CYS A 64 -9.62 1.30 22.16
C CYS A 64 -8.92 1.44 23.52
N ASP A 65 -8.97 2.62 24.15
CA ASP A 65 -8.36 2.82 25.47
C ASP A 65 -9.14 2.04 26.56
N PRO A 66 -8.54 1.01 27.18
CA PRO A 66 -9.21 0.21 28.19
C PRO A 66 -9.53 1.01 29.46
N ALA A 67 -8.85 2.13 29.71
CA ALA A 67 -9.17 3.00 30.84
C ALA A 67 -10.51 3.72 30.67
N ILE A 68 -10.99 3.89 29.43
CA ILE A 68 -12.25 4.54 29.09
C ILE A 68 -13.37 3.50 28.96
N HIS A 69 -13.14 2.42 28.22
CA HIS A 69 -14.19 1.47 27.84
C HIS A 69 -14.19 0.17 28.66
N GLY A 70 -13.18 -0.07 29.50
CA GLY A 70 -13.06 -1.27 30.35
C GLY A 70 -12.60 -2.54 29.63
N SER A 71 -12.52 -2.51 28.30
CA SER A 71 -11.89 -3.52 27.43
C SER A 71 -11.04 -2.80 26.40
N ALA A 72 -10.03 -3.47 25.85
CA ALA A 72 -9.22 -2.93 24.75
C ALA A 72 -9.86 -3.23 23.40
N TRP A 73 -10.45 -4.42 23.21
CA TRP A 73 -10.89 -4.89 21.90
C TRP A 73 -12.40 -4.78 21.73
N PHE A 74 -12.83 -4.39 20.54
CA PHE A 74 -14.23 -4.23 20.17
C PHE A 74 -14.48 -4.57 18.70
N MET A 75 -15.73 -4.93 18.40
CA MET A 75 -16.23 -5.04 17.04
C MET A 75 -17.02 -3.78 16.69
N ILE A 76 -16.56 -3.00 15.71
CA ILE A 76 -17.18 -1.75 15.27
C ILE A 76 -17.31 -1.79 13.74
N ASP A 77 -18.55 -1.74 13.25
CA ASP A 77 -18.78 -1.53 11.81
C ASP A 77 -18.78 -0.02 11.53
N SER A 78 -17.64 0.51 11.12
CA SER A 78 -17.46 1.95 10.83
C SER A 78 -18.36 2.49 9.72
N LYS A 79 -19.06 1.62 8.96
CA LYS A 79 -20.06 2.03 7.96
C LYS A 79 -21.41 2.34 8.58
N THR A 80 -21.73 1.76 9.73
CA THR A 80 -23.03 1.90 10.42
C THR A 80 -22.93 2.57 11.78
N GLU A 81 -21.75 2.54 12.40
CA GLU A 81 -21.47 3.04 13.74
C GLU A 81 -20.32 4.06 13.70
N ALA A 82 -20.35 5.04 14.60
CA ALA A 82 -19.27 6.00 14.75
C ALA A 82 -18.12 5.37 15.57
N VAL A 83 -16.90 5.40 15.03
CA VAL A 83 -15.70 4.95 15.74
C VAL A 83 -15.31 6.01 16.79
N PRO A 84 -15.16 5.65 18.08
CA PRO A 84 -14.67 6.57 19.10
C PRO A 84 -13.27 7.11 18.78
N GLU A 85 -12.96 8.34 19.22
CA GLU A 85 -11.67 9.00 18.90
C GLU A 85 -10.44 8.27 19.47
N ASP A 86 -10.62 7.51 20.54
CA ASP A 86 -9.57 6.73 21.20
C ASP A 86 -9.44 5.29 20.66
N CYS A 87 -10.24 4.94 19.65
CA CYS A 87 -10.20 3.64 18.99
C CYS A 87 -9.46 3.72 17.66
N TYR A 88 -8.62 2.72 17.37
CA TYR A 88 -7.96 2.56 16.08
C TYR A 88 -8.33 1.21 15.46
N LYS A 89 -8.48 1.21 14.13
CA LYS A 89 -8.76 -0.02 13.37
C LYS A 89 -7.54 -0.91 13.42
N GLU A 90 -7.78 -2.18 13.66
CA GLU A 90 -6.74 -3.19 13.66
C GLU A 90 -6.52 -3.73 12.27
N VAL A 91 -5.26 -3.77 11.86
CA VAL A 91 -4.90 -4.02 10.47
C VAL A 91 -4.18 -5.36 10.36
N TYR A 92 -4.84 -6.30 9.70
CA TYR A 92 -4.44 -7.70 9.69
C TYR A 92 -3.47 -7.99 8.56
N GLY A 93 -2.58 -8.96 8.78
CA GLY A 93 -1.68 -9.48 7.76
C GLY A 93 -2.32 -10.64 7.01
N LEU A 94 -2.23 -10.66 5.69
CA LEU A 94 -2.67 -11.77 4.86
C LEU A 94 -1.49 -12.70 4.55
N HIS A 95 -1.43 -13.81 5.28
CA HIS A 95 -0.41 -14.84 5.14
C HIS A 95 -1.09 -16.21 5.05
N PRO A 96 -1.25 -16.78 3.84
CA PRO A 96 -1.78 -18.12 3.70
C PRO A 96 -0.81 -19.14 4.32
N TYR A 97 -1.35 -20.25 4.82
CA TYR A 97 -0.53 -21.34 5.31
C TYR A 97 0.34 -21.92 4.20
N ASP A 98 1.49 -22.49 4.55
CA ASP A 98 2.47 -23.04 3.61
C ASP A 98 1.91 -24.10 2.65
N ASN A 99 0.85 -24.81 3.05
CA ASN A 99 0.18 -25.83 2.26
C ASN A 99 -1.11 -25.35 1.57
N TYR A 100 -1.46 -24.06 1.73
CA TYR A 100 -2.63 -23.48 1.12
C TYR A 100 -2.59 -23.68 -0.39
N THR A 101 -3.69 -24.14 -0.95
CA THR A 101 -3.81 -24.46 -2.37
C THR A 101 -5.04 -23.79 -2.95
N GLY A 102 -4.88 -23.10 -4.07
CA GLY A 102 -5.98 -22.50 -4.82
C GLY A 102 -6.00 -20.97 -4.80
N PRO A 103 -7.13 -20.36 -5.15
CA PRO A 103 -7.25 -18.91 -5.29
C PRO A 103 -7.43 -18.22 -3.95
N ILE A 104 -6.95 -16.99 -3.80
CA ILE A 104 -7.27 -16.10 -2.69
C ILE A 104 -8.14 -14.98 -3.25
N SER A 105 -9.37 -14.84 -2.74
CA SER A 105 -10.27 -13.74 -3.13
C SER A 105 -10.88 -13.13 -1.87
N MET A 106 -10.71 -11.82 -1.67
CA MET A 106 -11.20 -11.12 -0.48
C MET A 106 -11.90 -9.81 -0.86
N PRO A 107 -13.11 -9.87 -1.44
CA PRO A 107 -13.90 -8.68 -1.72
C PRO A 107 -14.37 -8.00 -0.43
N GLY A 108 -14.29 -6.68 -0.39
CA GLY A 108 -14.67 -5.85 0.76
C GLY A 108 -13.55 -5.59 1.77
N LEU A 109 -12.40 -6.23 1.63
CA LEU A 109 -11.20 -5.96 2.42
C LEU A 109 -10.54 -4.67 1.92
N THR A 110 -10.35 -3.67 2.79
CA THR A 110 -9.86 -2.34 2.36
C THR A 110 -8.42 -2.07 2.75
N GLU A 111 -7.93 -2.68 3.83
CA GLU A 111 -6.62 -2.39 4.40
C GLU A 111 -5.94 -3.68 4.90
N LEU A 112 -4.61 -3.75 4.77
CA LEU A 112 -3.79 -4.85 5.29
C LEU A 112 -2.52 -4.30 5.95
N SER A 113 -1.98 -4.99 6.95
CA SER A 113 -0.66 -4.67 7.49
C SER A 113 0.44 -5.23 6.59
N GLY A 114 0.17 -6.33 5.90
CA GLY A 114 1.04 -6.94 4.90
C GLY A 114 0.31 -8.03 4.12
N CYS A 115 0.84 -8.40 2.96
CA CYS A 115 0.42 -9.58 2.20
C CYS A 115 1.68 -10.36 1.81
N GLY A 116 1.87 -11.53 2.41
CA GLY A 116 3.05 -12.37 2.17
C GLY A 116 2.63 -13.74 1.68
N ILE A 117 3.01 -14.07 0.45
CA ILE A 117 2.76 -15.38 -0.16
C ILE A 117 4.12 -15.93 -0.57
N SER A 118 4.61 -16.93 0.17
CA SER A 118 5.91 -17.53 -0.11
C SER A 118 5.76 -19.04 -0.30
N GLY A 119 6.59 -19.60 -1.16
CA GLY A 119 6.92 -21.04 -1.09
C GLY A 119 7.69 -21.38 0.19
N THR A 120 7.85 -22.67 0.46
CA THR A 120 8.64 -23.17 1.59
C THR A 120 10.05 -23.54 1.16
N TYR A 121 11.00 -23.34 2.07
CA TYR A 121 12.39 -23.72 1.89
C TYR A 121 12.69 -24.93 2.78
N GLU A 122 13.31 -25.95 2.19
CA GLU A 122 13.88 -27.05 2.93
C GLU A 122 15.36 -26.75 3.17
N TYR A 123 15.71 -26.61 4.45
CA TYR A 123 17.09 -26.43 4.90
C TYR A 123 17.66 -27.77 5.39
N VAL A 124 18.93 -28.04 5.07
CA VAL A 124 19.62 -29.22 5.62
C VAL A 124 20.53 -28.83 6.77
N GLY A 125 20.22 -29.34 7.96
CA GLY A 125 21.02 -29.15 9.18
C GLY A 125 21.00 -27.70 9.71
N ASP A 126 21.95 -27.39 10.61
CA ASP A 126 22.08 -26.08 11.27
C ASP A 126 22.76 -25.01 10.39
N THR A 127 23.08 -25.32 9.12
CA THR A 127 23.90 -24.47 8.25
C THR A 127 23.12 -23.49 7.38
N TYR A 128 21.77 -23.50 7.46
CA TYR A 128 20.88 -22.72 6.57
C TYR A 128 21.15 -22.93 5.06
N GLU A 129 21.78 -24.04 4.69
CA GLU A 129 21.95 -24.39 3.28
C GLU A 129 20.61 -24.85 2.70
N GLN A 130 20.12 -24.12 1.68
CA GLN A 130 18.87 -24.41 1.00
C GLN A 130 19.04 -25.62 0.09
N VAL A 131 18.20 -26.65 0.27
CA VAL A 131 18.30 -27.92 -0.45
C VAL A 131 17.11 -28.15 -1.38
N ALA A 132 15.92 -27.67 -1.02
CA ALA A 132 14.77 -27.65 -1.92
C ALA A 132 13.95 -26.38 -1.71
N VAL A 133 13.34 -25.90 -2.79
CA VAL A 133 12.34 -24.83 -2.78
C VAL A 133 11.04 -25.45 -3.28
N TYR A 134 10.01 -25.43 -2.44
CA TYR A 134 8.67 -25.86 -2.80
C TYR A 134 7.83 -24.62 -3.08
N PRO A 135 7.45 -24.37 -4.35
CA PRO A 135 6.67 -23.20 -4.68
C PRO A 135 5.32 -23.17 -3.96
N SER A 136 4.80 -21.97 -3.73
CA SER A 136 3.43 -21.81 -3.23
C SER A 136 2.42 -22.38 -4.22
N ASN A 137 1.38 -23.04 -3.70
CA ASN A 137 0.26 -23.58 -4.47
C ASN A 137 -0.91 -22.58 -4.63
N VAL A 138 -0.70 -21.31 -4.24
CA VAL A 138 -1.64 -20.23 -4.55
C VAL A 138 -1.71 -20.03 -6.07
N THR A 139 -2.91 -19.99 -6.63
CA THR A 139 -3.11 -19.91 -8.09
C THR A 139 -3.51 -18.53 -8.58
N SER A 140 -4.09 -17.70 -7.71
CA SER A 140 -4.48 -16.32 -8.01
C SER A 140 -4.70 -15.54 -6.72
N VAL A 141 -4.55 -14.22 -6.80
CA VAL A 141 -4.80 -13.28 -5.71
C VAL A 141 -5.72 -12.19 -6.22
N ASP A 142 -6.89 -12.04 -5.60
CA ASP A 142 -7.93 -11.08 -5.96
C ASP A 142 -8.36 -10.28 -4.73
N LEU A 143 -7.85 -9.05 -4.65
CA LEU A 143 -8.06 -8.11 -3.55
C LEU A 143 -8.63 -6.80 -4.14
N PRO A 144 -9.89 -6.84 -4.63
CA PRO A 144 -10.43 -5.78 -5.49
C PRO A 144 -10.59 -4.44 -4.78
N ASP A 145 -10.85 -4.46 -3.47
CA ASP A 145 -11.18 -3.27 -2.68
C ASP A 145 -10.02 -2.77 -1.79
N VAL A 146 -8.86 -3.45 -1.83
CA VAL A 146 -7.70 -3.08 -0.98
C VAL A 146 -7.09 -1.79 -1.48
N VAL A 147 -7.08 -0.77 -0.62
CA VAL A 147 -6.59 0.58 -0.92
C VAL A 147 -5.17 0.80 -0.40
N SER A 148 -4.84 0.27 0.77
CA SER A 148 -3.52 0.47 1.37
C SER A 148 -3.00 -0.76 2.10
N ILE A 149 -1.69 -1.00 2.00
CA ILE A 149 -1.00 -2.08 2.70
C ILE A 149 0.19 -1.49 3.45
N GLN A 150 0.18 -1.53 4.79
CA GLN A 150 1.17 -0.80 5.60
C GLN A 150 2.62 -1.23 5.33
N SER A 151 2.86 -2.53 5.17
CA SER A 151 4.17 -3.08 4.85
C SER A 151 4.31 -3.29 3.34
N GLY A 152 3.62 -4.26 2.76
CA GLY A 152 3.81 -4.53 1.35
C GLY A 152 3.17 -5.82 0.89
N ILE A 153 3.31 -6.05 -0.42
CA ILE A 153 3.03 -7.30 -1.07
C ILE A 153 4.37 -7.96 -1.35
N VAL A 154 4.59 -9.11 -0.72
CA VAL A 154 5.76 -9.96 -0.97
C VAL A 154 5.23 -11.29 -1.48
N ILE A 155 5.43 -11.52 -2.77
CA ILE A 155 5.14 -12.81 -3.41
C ILE A 155 6.48 -13.39 -3.82
N ASP A 156 6.88 -14.51 -3.21
CA ASP A 156 8.12 -15.20 -3.55
C ASP A 156 7.90 -16.69 -3.80
N ASN A 157 8.65 -17.25 -4.75
CA ASN A 157 8.54 -18.66 -5.14
C ASN A 157 7.09 -19.09 -5.41
N ALA A 158 6.29 -18.26 -6.09
CA ALA A 158 4.87 -18.53 -6.33
C ALA A 158 4.60 -18.74 -7.83
N ASN A 159 5.24 -19.75 -8.41
CA ASN A 159 5.17 -20.04 -9.85
C ASN A 159 3.78 -20.55 -10.34
N SER A 160 2.87 -20.87 -9.41
CA SER A 160 1.50 -21.28 -9.74
C SER A 160 0.54 -20.10 -9.93
N ILE A 161 0.94 -18.87 -9.54
CA ILE A 161 0.08 -17.69 -9.64
C ILE A 161 -0.05 -17.27 -11.10
N THR A 162 -1.30 -17.16 -11.54
CA THR A 162 -1.67 -16.77 -12.91
C THR A 162 -2.27 -15.36 -12.99
N SER A 163 -2.71 -14.80 -11.87
CA SER A 163 -3.29 -13.46 -11.81
C SER A 163 -3.11 -12.82 -10.43
N LEU A 164 -2.82 -11.52 -10.43
CA LEU A 164 -2.79 -10.64 -9.25
C LEU A 164 -3.68 -9.44 -9.55
N ASN A 165 -4.78 -9.29 -8.83
CA ASN A 165 -5.74 -8.19 -8.98
C ASN A 165 -5.80 -7.35 -7.71
N VAL A 166 -5.27 -6.13 -7.78
CA VAL A 166 -5.25 -5.12 -6.71
C VAL A 166 -5.51 -3.72 -7.30
N PRO A 167 -6.67 -3.49 -7.94
CA PRO A 167 -6.90 -2.31 -8.76
C PRO A 167 -6.99 -1.03 -7.93
N GLU A 168 -7.46 -1.11 -6.69
CA GLU A 168 -7.66 0.04 -5.81
C GLU A 168 -6.42 0.40 -4.98
N LEU A 169 -5.37 -0.43 -5.03
CA LEU A 169 -4.16 -0.27 -4.24
C LEU A 169 -3.45 1.02 -4.60
N ARG A 170 -3.24 1.86 -3.58
CA ARG A 170 -2.67 3.20 -3.70
C ARG A 170 -1.32 3.34 -3.02
N ASP A 171 -1.20 2.80 -1.81
CA ASP A 171 -0.06 3.06 -0.92
C ASP A 171 0.43 1.74 -0.30
N LEU A 172 1.75 1.50 -0.38
CA LEU A 172 2.46 0.43 0.33
C LEU A 172 3.95 0.73 0.46
N VAL A 173 4.68 0.02 1.31
CA VAL A 173 6.15 0.19 1.40
C VAL A 173 6.82 -0.68 0.33
N HIS A 174 6.56 -1.98 0.30
CA HIS A 174 7.26 -2.89 -0.62
C HIS A 174 6.31 -3.58 -1.60
N LEU A 175 6.63 -3.52 -2.90
CA LEU A 175 6.03 -4.35 -3.93
C LEU A 175 7.10 -5.29 -4.49
N ILE A 176 7.20 -6.49 -3.92
CA ILE A 176 8.19 -7.50 -4.30
C ILE A 176 7.44 -8.71 -4.87
N LEU A 177 7.58 -8.93 -6.16
CA LEU A 177 6.83 -9.95 -6.88
C LEU A 177 7.81 -10.86 -7.65
N ASN A 178 7.87 -12.14 -7.28
CA ASN A 178 8.70 -13.12 -7.95
C ASN A 178 7.85 -14.30 -8.45
N PHE A 179 7.53 -14.24 -9.73
CA PHE A 179 6.82 -15.28 -10.49
C PHE A 179 7.78 -16.13 -11.34
N THR A 180 9.07 -16.17 -11.02
CA THR A 180 10.06 -16.90 -11.81
C THR A 180 9.70 -18.38 -11.95
N GLY A 181 9.72 -18.89 -13.18
CA GLY A 181 9.34 -20.27 -13.50
C GLY A 181 7.82 -20.50 -13.57
N GLY A 182 7.01 -19.47 -13.34
CA GLY A 182 5.56 -19.50 -13.57
C GLY A 182 5.16 -19.17 -15.00
N PRO A 183 3.85 -19.20 -15.31
CA PRO A 183 3.33 -18.84 -16.62
C PRO A 183 3.43 -17.33 -16.88
N PRO A 184 3.27 -16.89 -18.14
CA PRO A 184 3.15 -15.47 -18.46
C PRO A 184 2.06 -14.78 -17.63
N ILE A 185 2.39 -13.64 -17.02
CA ILE A 185 1.47 -12.84 -16.22
C ILE A 185 1.50 -11.37 -16.64
N ASN A 186 0.33 -10.75 -16.63
CA ASN A 186 0.12 -9.34 -16.91
C ASN A 186 -0.13 -8.61 -15.60
N LEU A 187 0.59 -7.51 -15.37
CA LEU A 187 0.52 -6.75 -14.14
C LEU A 187 0.08 -5.32 -14.42
N THR A 188 -0.94 -4.85 -13.70
CA THR A 188 -1.46 -3.49 -13.85
C THR A 188 -1.84 -2.95 -12.48
N PHE A 189 -1.30 -1.78 -12.15
CA PHE A 189 -1.53 -1.11 -10.87
C PHE A 189 -2.09 0.29 -11.12
N PRO A 190 -3.40 0.41 -11.42
CA PRO A 190 -3.96 1.63 -11.99
C PRO A 190 -4.03 2.79 -10.98
N ARG A 191 -4.16 2.51 -9.68
CA ARG A 191 -4.24 3.54 -8.62
C ARG A 191 -2.99 3.65 -7.75
N LEU A 192 -1.97 2.82 -8.00
CA LEU A 192 -0.76 2.79 -7.19
C LEU A 192 -0.02 4.12 -7.32
N TYR A 193 0.16 4.80 -6.21
CA TYR A 193 0.60 6.20 -6.16
C TYR A 193 1.94 6.36 -5.45
N ASN A 194 2.13 5.68 -4.30
CA ASN A 194 3.31 5.80 -3.47
C ASN A 194 3.79 4.42 -3.02
N VAL A 195 5.04 4.11 -3.37
CA VAL A 195 5.73 2.87 -2.99
C VAL A 195 7.11 3.23 -2.45
N TYR A 196 7.67 2.49 -1.50
CA TYR A 196 9.08 2.70 -1.15
C TYR A 196 10.01 1.99 -2.14
N ALA A 197 9.74 0.71 -2.44
CA ALA A 197 10.52 -0.10 -3.37
C ALA A 197 9.64 -1.03 -4.23
N ILE A 198 10.02 -1.19 -5.50
CA ILE A 198 9.37 -2.07 -6.48
C ILE A 198 10.42 -3.01 -7.07
N GLU A 199 10.19 -4.32 -6.90
CA GLU A 199 10.98 -5.37 -7.51
C GLU A 199 10.08 -6.43 -8.13
N ILE A 200 10.25 -6.69 -9.43
CA ILE A 200 9.39 -7.62 -10.18
C ILE A 200 10.25 -8.59 -10.99
N TYR A 201 9.98 -9.88 -10.84
CA TYR A 201 10.65 -10.99 -11.51
C TYR A 201 9.61 -11.97 -12.08
N GLY A 202 9.87 -12.53 -13.26
CA GLY A 202 9.03 -13.59 -13.85
C GLY A 202 8.80 -13.43 -15.34
N GLU A 203 7.89 -14.22 -15.93
CA GLU A 203 7.52 -14.06 -17.34
C GLU A 203 6.46 -12.96 -17.49
N ILE A 204 6.92 -11.71 -17.59
CA ILE A 204 6.05 -10.52 -17.67
C ILE A 204 6.00 -10.01 -19.12
N ASP A 205 4.82 -10.03 -19.72
CA ASP A 205 4.60 -9.47 -21.06
C ASP A 205 4.07 -8.03 -21.01
N THR A 206 3.32 -7.69 -19.97
CA THR A 206 2.81 -6.32 -19.76
C THR A 206 2.93 -5.91 -18.30
N LEU A 207 3.38 -4.67 -18.09
CA LEU A 207 3.53 -4.03 -16.79
C LEU A 207 3.14 -2.55 -16.93
N ASP A 208 2.19 -2.10 -16.12
CA ASP A 208 1.73 -0.71 -16.14
C ASP A 208 1.52 -0.14 -14.74
N PHE A 209 1.98 1.11 -14.57
CA PHE A 209 1.94 1.90 -13.34
C PHE A 209 1.30 3.27 -13.63
N HIS A 210 0.02 3.29 -13.97
CA HIS A 210 -0.67 4.47 -14.48
C HIS A 210 -0.59 5.71 -13.56
N SER A 211 -0.70 5.49 -12.24
CA SER A 211 -0.78 6.58 -11.25
C SER A 211 0.48 6.73 -10.39
N LEU A 212 1.54 5.97 -10.67
CA LEU A 212 2.72 5.95 -9.82
C LEU A 212 3.38 7.32 -9.85
N ASN A 213 3.50 7.93 -8.69
CA ASN A 213 4.04 9.28 -8.55
C ASN A 213 5.25 9.34 -7.64
N LYS A 214 5.40 8.40 -6.70
CA LYS A 214 6.47 8.43 -5.72
C LYS A 214 7.09 7.05 -5.52
N THR A 215 8.42 7.02 -5.59
CA THR A 215 9.23 5.89 -5.16
C THR A 215 10.49 6.35 -4.42
N SER A 216 10.96 5.59 -3.45
CA SER A 216 12.21 5.92 -2.75
C SER A 216 13.43 5.29 -3.44
N THR A 217 13.24 4.13 -4.07
CA THR A 217 14.32 3.38 -4.71
C THR A 217 14.10 3.22 -6.22
N THR A 218 15.14 2.72 -6.90
CA THR A 218 15.04 2.28 -8.29
C THR A 218 13.93 1.23 -8.45
N ILE A 219 13.12 1.38 -9.50
CA ILE A 219 12.15 0.38 -9.93
C ILE A 219 12.93 -0.72 -10.66
N PHE A 220 12.93 -1.93 -10.10
CA PHE A 220 13.67 -3.06 -10.66
C PHE A 220 12.72 -4.07 -11.30
N VAL A 221 12.92 -4.36 -12.58
CA VAL A 221 12.14 -5.33 -13.34
C VAL A 221 13.06 -6.27 -14.08
N ASN A 222 12.94 -7.57 -13.82
CA ASN A 222 13.63 -8.63 -14.54
C ASN A 222 12.62 -9.62 -15.11
N SER A 223 12.19 -9.34 -16.34
CA SER A 223 11.24 -10.17 -17.06
C SER A 223 11.95 -11.21 -17.93
N THR A 224 11.45 -12.44 -17.94
CA THR A 224 11.76 -13.44 -18.97
C THR A 224 10.77 -13.41 -20.13
N GLY A 225 9.76 -12.55 -20.09
CA GLY A 225 8.75 -12.32 -21.13
C GLY A 225 9.18 -11.30 -22.18
N ASN A 226 8.21 -10.82 -22.96
CA ASN A 226 8.39 -9.86 -24.05
C ASN A 226 8.02 -8.42 -23.65
N LEU A 227 8.20 -8.04 -22.38
CA LEU A 227 7.99 -6.67 -21.92
C LEU A 227 8.86 -5.69 -22.73
N ASP A 228 8.24 -4.65 -23.30
CA ASP A 228 8.95 -3.53 -23.92
C ASP A 228 9.54 -2.63 -22.80
N CYS A 229 10.75 -2.96 -22.36
CA CYS A 229 11.45 -2.24 -21.31
C CYS A 229 11.75 -0.78 -21.67
N ASP A 230 11.90 -0.43 -22.96
CA ASP A 230 12.14 0.95 -23.38
C ASP A 230 10.86 1.79 -23.25
N ALA A 231 9.74 1.27 -23.72
CA ALA A 231 8.44 1.92 -23.55
C ALA A 231 8.05 2.03 -22.07
N PHE A 232 8.19 0.94 -21.31
CA PHE A 232 7.91 0.91 -19.88
C PHE A 232 8.76 1.93 -19.12
N ALA A 233 10.09 1.90 -19.26
CA ALA A 233 10.96 2.80 -18.51
C ALA A 233 10.68 4.27 -18.82
N LYS A 234 10.44 4.63 -20.09
CA LYS A 234 10.06 6.00 -20.48
C LYS A 234 8.74 6.46 -19.90
N SER A 235 7.77 5.55 -19.75
CA SER A 235 6.44 5.87 -19.22
C SER A 235 6.46 6.24 -17.74
N VAL A 236 7.42 5.72 -16.97
CA VAL A 236 7.46 5.89 -15.50
C VAL A 236 8.60 6.77 -14.99
N VAL A 237 9.78 6.78 -15.63
CA VAL A 237 11.00 7.42 -15.07
C VAL A 237 10.86 8.94 -14.87
N ASN A 238 10.08 9.61 -15.72
CA ASN A 238 9.90 11.08 -15.66
C ASN A 238 8.60 11.50 -14.96
N THR A 239 7.65 10.57 -14.79
CA THR A 239 6.37 10.82 -14.10
C THR A 239 6.44 10.49 -12.62
N THR A 240 7.44 9.70 -12.23
CA THR A 240 7.71 9.31 -10.84
C THR A 240 8.76 10.24 -10.23
N SER A 241 8.46 10.79 -9.06
CA SER A 241 9.43 11.46 -8.19
C SER A 241 10.19 10.43 -7.38
N TYR A 242 11.51 10.57 -7.38
CA TYR A 242 12.43 9.68 -6.69
C TYR A 242 13.06 10.40 -5.48
N TYR A 243 13.12 9.73 -4.33
CA TYR A 243 13.72 10.32 -3.13
C TYR A 243 15.26 10.36 -3.17
N LEU A 244 15.87 9.30 -3.70
CA LEU A 244 17.32 9.16 -3.77
C LEU A 244 17.84 9.67 -5.11
N GLU A 245 18.89 10.48 -5.08
CA GLU A 245 19.62 10.89 -6.28
C GLU A 245 20.12 9.63 -7.04
N GLU A 246 20.19 9.71 -8.37
CA GLU A 246 20.62 8.62 -9.27
C GLU A 246 19.70 7.38 -9.31
N THR A 247 18.52 7.42 -8.71
CA THR A 247 17.51 6.36 -8.89
C THR A 247 16.64 6.57 -10.12
N GLY A 248 15.97 5.51 -10.56
CA GLY A 248 15.17 5.53 -11.78
C GLY A 248 14.54 4.18 -12.07
N VAL A 249 14.75 3.66 -13.27
CA VAL A 249 14.21 2.37 -13.72
C VAL A 249 15.34 1.50 -14.26
N SER A 250 15.41 0.26 -13.77
CA SER A 250 16.26 -0.80 -14.31
C SER A 250 15.35 -1.94 -14.77
N CYS A 251 15.18 -2.07 -16.08
CA CYS A 251 14.31 -3.07 -16.69
C CYS A 251 15.11 -3.98 -17.63
N THR A 252 14.98 -5.29 -17.46
CA THR A 252 15.53 -6.30 -18.38
C THR A 252 14.40 -7.21 -18.86
N SER A 253 14.37 -7.50 -20.16
CA SER A 253 13.47 -8.46 -20.79
C SER A 253 14.14 -9.22 -21.93
N LYS A 254 13.44 -10.16 -22.57
CA LYS A 254 13.91 -10.79 -23.83
C LYS A 254 14.12 -9.76 -24.95
N MET A 255 13.43 -8.62 -24.90
CA MET A 255 13.55 -7.57 -25.90
C MET A 255 14.76 -6.66 -25.69
N GLY A 256 15.35 -6.65 -24.49
CA GLY A 256 16.56 -5.89 -24.18
C GLY A 256 16.64 -5.43 -22.73
N THR A 257 17.72 -4.72 -22.40
CA THR A 257 17.94 -4.11 -21.09
C THR A 257 17.98 -2.60 -21.21
N VAL A 258 17.30 -1.91 -20.30
CA VAL A 258 17.18 -0.45 -20.23
C VAL A 258 17.40 -0.01 -18.80
N ASN A 259 18.34 0.92 -18.62
CA ASN A 259 18.58 1.62 -17.36
C ASN A 259 18.40 3.12 -17.62
N LEU A 260 17.38 3.72 -17.02
CA LEU A 260 17.15 5.17 -17.08
C LEU A 260 17.23 5.72 -15.67
N THR A 261 18.08 6.72 -15.47
CA THR A 261 18.11 7.50 -14.22
C THR A 261 17.13 8.66 -14.34
N HIS A 262 16.43 8.97 -13.25
CA HIS A 262 15.65 10.18 -13.17
C HIS A 262 16.59 11.39 -13.27
N VAL A 263 16.21 12.36 -14.09
CA VAL A 263 16.92 13.64 -14.21
C VAL A 263 15.90 14.71 -13.89
N GLU A 264 16.10 15.39 -12.76
CA GLU A 264 15.22 16.50 -12.38
C GLU A 264 15.31 17.58 -13.48
N PRO A 265 14.16 18.11 -13.97
CA PRO A 265 14.18 19.18 -14.95
C PRO A 265 14.98 20.36 -14.40
N PRO A 266 15.83 21.02 -15.22
CA PRO A 266 16.54 22.20 -14.76
C PRO A 266 15.53 23.24 -14.26
N ILE A 267 15.72 23.70 -13.02
CA ILE A 267 14.91 24.78 -12.45
C ILE A 267 14.98 25.94 -13.43
N PRO A 268 13.85 26.43 -13.96
CA PRO A 268 13.88 27.55 -14.89
C PRO A 268 14.56 28.72 -14.18
N GLU A 269 15.71 29.15 -14.71
CA GLU A 269 16.34 30.38 -14.26
C GLU A 269 15.32 31.50 -14.45
N VAL A 270 14.72 31.95 -13.35
CA VAL A 270 13.99 33.22 -13.32
C VAL A 270 15.06 34.29 -13.45
N THR A 271 15.51 34.52 -14.69
CA THR A 271 16.25 35.72 -15.05
C THR A 271 15.27 36.85 -14.79
N SER A 272 15.34 37.40 -13.58
CA SER A 272 14.79 38.71 -13.27
C SER A 272 15.47 39.65 -14.25
N GLY A 273 14.81 39.88 -15.39
CA GLY A 273 15.26 40.79 -16.42
C GLY A 273 15.38 42.14 -15.76
N ALA A 274 16.61 42.49 -15.35
CA ALA A 274 16.98 43.83 -15.01
C ALA A 274 16.79 44.65 -16.29
N PHE A 275 15.61 45.23 -16.46
CA PHE A 275 15.38 46.27 -17.43
C PHE A 275 16.27 47.46 -17.03
N LYS A 276 17.49 47.47 -17.56
CA LYS A 276 18.27 48.70 -17.72
C LYS A 276 17.52 49.57 -18.73
N ILE A 277 16.53 50.30 -18.25
CA ILE A 277 16.05 51.49 -18.95
C ILE A 277 17.22 52.47 -18.87
N GLN A 278 17.92 52.65 -19.99
CA GLN A 278 18.85 53.74 -20.18
C GLN A 278 18.01 55.03 -20.26
N GLY A 279 17.63 55.53 -19.09
CA GLY A 279 16.84 56.74 -18.91
C GLY A 279 17.69 57.97 -19.15
N GLY A 280 17.72 58.41 -20.41
CA GLY A 280 17.73 59.85 -20.69
C GLY A 280 16.45 60.45 -20.12
N PHE A 281 16.61 61.49 -19.31
CA PHE A 281 15.56 62.34 -18.76
C PHE A 281 14.42 62.59 -19.75
N LEU A 282 13.18 62.32 -19.35
CA LEU A 282 12.02 63.19 -19.63
C LEU A 282 10.80 62.75 -18.79
N THR A 283 10.56 63.56 -17.76
CA THR A 283 9.25 63.98 -17.21
C THR A 283 8.22 62.93 -16.78
N MET A 284 8.22 62.77 -15.46
CA MET A 284 7.18 62.35 -14.53
C MET A 284 5.82 63.06 -14.75
N THR A 285 4.74 62.30 -14.96
CA THR A 285 3.39 62.58 -14.41
C THR A 285 2.45 61.36 -14.52
N ALA A 286 2.09 60.82 -13.34
CA ALA A 286 0.79 60.26 -12.92
C ALA A 286 0.02 59.24 -13.81
N LEU A 287 -0.25 58.04 -13.27
CA LEU A 287 -1.53 57.78 -12.56
C LEU A 287 -1.48 56.43 -11.81
N LEU A 288 -1.75 56.51 -10.50
CA LEU A 288 -2.21 55.40 -9.67
C LEU A 288 -3.63 54.99 -10.12
N GLY A 289 -3.91 53.69 -10.13
CA GLY A 289 -5.28 53.18 -10.02
C GLY A 289 -5.54 51.93 -10.84
N TYR A 290 -5.39 50.74 -10.23
CA TYR A 290 -6.53 49.91 -9.83
C TYR A 290 -6.03 48.60 -9.18
N ILE A 291 -6.16 48.54 -7.85
CA ILE A 291 -6.34 47.31 -7.10
C ILE A 291 -7.86 47.19 -6.86
N LEU A 292 -8.37 45.95 -6.97
CA LEU A 292 -9.73 45.47 -6.65
C LEU A 292 -10.84 45.69 -7.72
N ALA A 293 -11.12 44.64 -8.50
CA ALA A 293 -12.44 44.00 -8.62
C ALA A 293 -12.44 42.91 -9.71
N LEU A 294 -12.35 41.65 -9.28
CA LEU A 294 -13.17 40.51 -9.73
C LEU A 294 -12.92 39.32 -8.80
#